data_AF-A0A1I4RMI7-F1
#
_entry.id   AF-A0A1I4RMI7-F1
#
_cell.length_a   1.000
_cell.length_b   1.000
_cell.length_c   1.000
_cell.angle_alpha   90.00
_cell.angle_beta   90.00
_cell.angle_gamma   90.00
#
_symmetry.space_group_name_H-M   'P 1'
#
loop_
_entity.id
_entity.type
_entity.pdbx_description
1 polymer ?
#
loop_
_entity_poly.entity_id
_entity_poly.type
_entity_poly.pdbx_seq_one_letter_code
_entity_poly.pdbx_strand_id
1 'polypeptide(L)'
;MNFYGYISPFPYILFIILYPVNGNKAALLVSSFFLGLLLDMFSNSGGVHATSCLVLAYMRPLIFKFSFGLSYEYQTVKLNDVLTPERFSFLLIATITHHLVLFTLEAFEFSFILDVLLRTLLSSTFTLLLSIIIIYLVKPNKR
;
A
#
# COMPACT_ATOMS: atom_id res chain seq x y z
N MET A 1 -6.29 -3.59 16.33
CA MET A 1 -7.38 -2.77 16.89
C MET A 1 -8.23 -2.29 15.73
N ASN A 2 -9.47 -2.80 15.62
CA ASN A 2 -10.41 -2.33 14.60
C ASN A 2 -11.16 -1.15 15.18
N PHE A 3 -11.06 0.04 14.57
CA PHE A 3 -11.94 1.15 14.91
C PHE A 3 -13.35 0.79 14.43
N TYR A 4 -14.29 0.64 15.36
CA TYR A 4 -15.69 0.28 15.10
C TYR A 4 -15.92 -1.02 14.30
N GLY A 5 -14.91 -1.90 14.17
CA GLY A 5 -15.01 -3.15 13.40
C GLY A 5 -14.77 -3.00 11.88
N TYR A 6 -14.74 -1.78 11.34
CA TYR A 6 -14.66 -1.52 9.89
C TYR A 6 -13.39 -0.79 9.44
N ILE A 7 -12.68 -0.14 10.36
CA ILE A 7 -11.50 0.70 10.03
C ILE A 7 -10.26 0.07 10.62
N SER A 8 -9.36 -0.38 9.75
CA SER A 8 -8.06 -0.93 10.12
C SER A 8 -6.94 -0.23 9.33
N PRO A 9 -6.14 0.65 9.97
CA PRO A 9 -4.98 1.25 9.32
C PRO A 9 -3.90 0.21 9.02
N PHE A 10 -3.36 0.23 7.81
CA PHE A 10 -2.23 -0.63 7.43
C PHE A 10 -1.04 0.20 6.92
N PRO A 11 -0.35 0.97 7.79
CA PRO A 11 0.75 1.85 7.38
C PRO A 11 1.98 1.09 6.86
N TYR A 12 2.12 -0.21 7.13
CA TYR A 12 3.25 -1.01 6.66
C TYR A 12 3.36 -1.05 5.12
N ILE A 13 2.27 -0.77 4.40
CA ILE A 13 2.29 -0.68 2.92
C ILE A 13 3.27 0.40 2.43
N LEU A 14 3.57 1.39 3.27
CA LEU A 14 4.58 2.41 2.97
C LEU A 14 5.94 1.80 2.65
N PHE A 15 6.31 0.67 3.25
CA PHE A 15 7.57 -0.01 2.93
C PHE A 15 7.67 -0.36 1.43
N ILE A 16 6.57 -0.85 0.86
CA ILE A 16 6.49 -1.28 -0.55
C ILE A 16 6.39 -0.05 -1.48
N ILE A 17 5.61 0.94 -1.06
CA ILE A 17 5.39 2.19 -1.79
C ILE A 17 6.68 3.01 -1.88
N LEU A 18 7.40 3.17 -0.76
CA LEU A 18 8.57 4.03 -0.63
C LEU A 18 9.88 3.35 -1.08
N TYR A 19 9.82 2.05 -1.43
CA TYR A 19 10.95 1.34 -2.01
C TYR A 19 11.51 2.10 -3.24
N PRO A 20 12.83 2.12 -3.49
CA PRO A 20 13.39 2.84 -4.62
C PRO A 20 12.83 2.35 -5.97
N VAL A 21 12.54 3.28 -6.88
CA VAL A 21 12.01 2.97 -8.23
C VAL A 21 12.99 2.10 -9.03
N ASN A 22 14.29 2.39 -8.91
CA ASN A 22 15.37 1.65 -9.59
C ASN A 22 15.92 0.46 -8.78
N GLY A 23 15.24 0.05 -7.70
CA GLY A 23 15.67 -1.08 -6.89
C GLY A 23 15.45 -2.43 -7.57
N ASN A 24 16.07 -3.49 -7.03
CA ASN A 24 15.91 -4.84 -7.55
C ASN A 24 14.49 -5.36 -7.30
N LYS A 25 13.76 -5.68 -8.38
CA LYS A 25 12.38 -6.20 -8.33
C LYS A 25 12.26 -7.49 -7.52
N ALA A 26 13.23 -8.40 -7.65
CA ALA A 26 13.23 -9.66 -6.90
C ALA A 26 13.41 -9.40 -5.41
N ALA A 27 14.32 -8.49 -5.04
CA ALA A 27 14.52 -8.10 -3.65
C ALA A 27 13.27 -7.44 -3.04
N LEU A 28 12.54 -6.64 -3.82
CA LEU A 28 11.26 -6.08 -3.39
C LEU A 28 10.21 -7.17 -3.15
N LEU A 29 10.06 -8.13 -4.07
CA LEU A 29 9.07 -9.21 -3.92
C LEU A 29 9.37 -10.09 -2.70
N VAL A 30 10.64 -10.48 -2.53
CA VAL A 30 11.08 -11.30 -1.39
C VAL A 30 10.89 -10.55 -0.07
N SER A 31 11.32 -9.28 0.00
CA SER A 31 11.14 -8.48 1.23
C SER A 31 9.67 -8.21 1.55
N SER A 32 8.83 -7.97 0.54
CA SER A 32 7.38 -7.79 0.70
C SER A 32 6.70 -9.07 1.19
N PHE A 33 7.11 -10.24 0.67
CA PHE A 33 6.62 -11.53 1.12
C PHE A 33 6.93 -11.76 2.61
N PHE A 34 8.19 -11.57 3.03
CA PHE A 34 8.56 -11.75 4.44
C PHE A 34 7.89 -10.73 5.36
N LEU A 35 7.73 -9.48 4.92
CA LEU A 35 7.00 -8.48 5.69
C LEU A 35 5.54 -8.90 5.92
N GLY A 36 4.85 -9.34 4.87
CA GLY A 36 3.49 -9.85 5.00
C GLY A 36 3.41 -11.15 5.80
N LEU A 37 4.36 -12.06 5.63
CA LEU A 37 4.42 -13.33 6.38
C LEU A 37 4.57 -13.08 7.89
N LEU A 38 5.44 -12.14 8.29
CA LEU A 38 5.58 -11.77 9.69
C LEU A 38 4.25 -11.22 10.23
N LEU A 39 3.58 -10.35 9.48
CA LEU A 39 2.27 -9.82 9.86
C LEU A 39 1.21 -10.94 9.99
N ASP A 40 1.24 -11.92 9.07
CA ASP A 40 0.34 -13.08 9.12
C ASP A 40 0.61 -13.97 10.34
N MET A 41 1.87 -14.14 10.74
CA MET A 41 2.23 -14.90 11.94
C MET A 41 1.74 -14.21 13.22
N PHE A 42 1.83 -12.88 13.31
CA PHE A 42 1.33 -12.13 14.46
C PHE A 42 -0.19 -11.98 14.48
N SER A 43 -0.81 -11.89 13.30
CA SER A 43 -2.26 -11.65 13.15
C SER A 43 -3.07 -12.95 12.98
N ASN A 44 -2.39 -14.09 12.87
CA ASN A 44 -2.96 -15.41 12.61
C ASN A 44 -3.86 -15.44 11.35
N SER A 45 -3.48 -14.70 10.30
CA SER A 45 -4.26 -14.53 9.07
C SER A 45 -3.82 -15.42 7.91
N GLY A 46 -2.97 -16.42 8.17
CA GLY A 46 -2.75 -17.56 7.28
C GLY A 46 -2.18 -17.27 5.88
N GLY A 47 -1.66 -16.07 5.62
CA GLY A 47 -1.08 -15.68 4.32
C GLY A 47 -1.79 -14.54 3.59
N VAL A 48 -2.86 -13.98 4.17
CA VAL A 48 -3.63 -12.88 3.59
C VAL A 48 -2.78 -11.62 3.40
N HIS A 49 -1.95 -11.27 4.40
CA HIS A 49 -1.04 -10.12 4.30
C HIS A 49 0.09 -10.39 3.31
N ALA A 50 0.72 -11.55 3.35
CA ALA A 50 1.78 -11.97 2.42
C ALA A 50 1.33 -11.85 0.96
N THR A 51 0.13 -12.36 0.66
CA THR A 51 -0.42 -12.29 -0.70
C THR A 51 -0.71 -10.87 -1.13
N SER A 52 -1.32 -10.06 -0.25
CA SER A 52 -1.67 -8.66 -0.54
C SER A 52 -0.44 -7.78 -0.76
N CYS A 53 0.61 -7.98 0.05
CA CYS A 53 1.91 -7.33 -0.13
C CYS A 53 2.57 -7.71 -1.46
N LEU A 54 2.52 -8.99 -1.84
CA LEU A 54 3.15 -9.49 -3.05
C LEU A 54 2.43 -8.98 -4.31
N VAL A 55 1.11 -8.94 -4.30
CA VAL A 55 0.31 -8.34 -5.38
C VAL A 55 0.63 -6.86 -5.53
N LEU A 56 0.69 -6.10 -4.42
CA LEU A 56 1.06 -4.69 -4.48
C LEU A 56 2.46 -4.48 -5.05
N ALA A 57 3.45 -5.24 -4.58
CA ALA A 57 4.82 -5.18 -5.06
C ALA A 57 4.95 -5.52 -6.55
N TYR A 58 4.18 -6.51 -7.02
CA TYR A 58 4.14 -6.90 -8.43
C TYR A 58 3.44 -5.87 -9.32
N MET A 59 2.30 -5.32 -8.88
CA MET A 59 1.53 -4.31 -9.63
C MET A 59 2.17 -2.92 -9.58
N ARG A 60 3.11 -2.67 -8.67
CA ARG A 60 3.79 -1.39 -8.46
C ARG A 60 4.22 -0.68 -9.77
N PRO A 61 4.93 -1.32 -10.73
CA PRO A 61 5.33 -0.65 -11.98
C PRO A 61 4.15 -0.15 -12.81
N LEU A 62 3.03 -0.88 -12.80
CA LEU A 62 1.80 -0.50 -13.52
C LEU A 62 1.14 0.71 -12.84
N ILE A 63 1.09 0.71 -11.50
CA ILE A 63 0.57 1.84 -10.72
C ILE A 63 1.44 3.09 -10.95
N PHE A 64 2.77 2.94 -10.97
CA PHE A 64 3.69 4.03 -11.31
C PHE A 64 3.43 4.61 -12.70
N LYS A 65 3.28 3.76 -13.72
CA LYS A 65 3.01 4.19 -15.09
C LYS A 65 1.67 4.94 -15.18
N PHE A 66 0.65 4.50 -14.44
CA PHE A 66 -0.64 5.18 -14.38
C PHE A 66 -0.55 6.56 -13.71
N SER A 67 0.16 6.67 -12.59
CA SER A 67 0.19 7.90 -11.79
C SER A 67 1.19 8.97 -12.26
N PHE A 68 2.34 8.56 -12.80
CA PHE A 68 3.42 9.47 -13.21
C PHE A 68 3.59 9.57 -14.73
N GLY A 69 2.90 8.74 -15.52
CA GLY A 69 2.96 8.79 -16.99
C GLY A 69 4.39 8.84 -17.52
N LEU A 70 4.70 9.89 -18.28
CA LEU A 70 6.01 10.14 -18.89
C LEU A 70 7.12 10.45 -17.86
N SER A 71 6.80 10.97 -16.67
CA SER A 71 7.78 11.25 -15.61
C SER A 71 8.39 9.98 -15.00
N TYR A 72 7.72 8.83 -15.15
CA TYR A 72 8.29 7.52 -14.80
C TYR A 72 9.43 7.11 -15.74
N GLU A 73 9.33 7.48 -17.02
CA GLU A 73 10.28 7.11 -18.07
C GLU A 73 11.65 7.79 -17.88
N TYR A 74 11.66 8.98 -17.24
CA TYR A 74 12.89 9.71 -16.90
C TYR A 74 13.49 9.37 -15.53
N GLN A 75 12.89 8.45 -14.76
CA GLN A 75 13.39 7.98 -13.45
C GLN A 75 13.75 9.08 -12.41
N THR A 76 13.21 10.29 -12.53
CA THR A 76 13.50 11.42 -11.62
C THR A 76 12.56 11.49 -10.41
N VAL A 77 11.76 10.44 -10.17
CA VAL A 77 10.74 10.46 -9.10
C VAL A 77 11.38 10.19 -7.73
N LYS A 78 11.73 11.26 -7.02
CA LYS A 78 12.03 11.21 -5.57
C LYS A 78 10.72 11.29 -4.79
N LEU A 79 10.17 10.16 -4.36
CA LEU A 79 8.91 10.08 -3.58
C LEU A 79 8.95 10.85 -2.24
N ASN A 80 10.14 11.22 -1.75
CA ASN A 80 10.38 11.83 -0.45
C ASN A 80 10.31 13.38 -0.43
N ASP A 81 9.57 13.96 -1.37
CA ASP A 81 9.45 15.42 -1.54
C ASP A 81 7.98 15.88 -1.48
N VAL A 82 7.69 17.15 -1.78
CA VAL A 82 6.34 17.76 -1.75
C VAL A 82 5.25 16.84 -2.32
N LEU A 83 4.08 16.81 -1.66
CA LEU A 83 2.89 16.07 -2.08
C LEU A 83 2.36 16.62 -3.41
N THR A 84 2.78 16.03 -4.53
CA THR A 84 2.23 16.35 -5.85
C THR A 84 0.95 15.55 -6.13
N PRO A 85 0.04 16.03 -7.00
CA PRO A 85 -1.17 15.28 -7.38
C PRO A 85 -0.88 13.87 -7.92
N GLU A 86 0.24 13.70 -8.62
CA GLU A 86 0.72 12.41 -9.12
C GLU A 86 1.05 11.43 -7.99
N ARG A 87 1.72 11.90 -6.93
CA ARG A 87 2.06 11.09 -5.74
C ARG A 87 0.83 10.73 -4.94
N PHE A 88 -0.10 11.67 -4.79
CA PHE A 88 -1.37 11.40 -4.15
C PHE A 88 -2.14 10.32 -4.90
N SER A 89 -2.20 10.41 -6.23
CA SER A 89 -2.84 9.40 -7.08
C SER A 89 -2.15 8.04 -6.96
N PHE A 90 -0.81 8.02 -6.91
CA PHE A 90 -0.03 6.80 -6.69
C PHE A 90 -0.34 6.15 -5.34
N LEU A 91 -0.29 6.92 -4.25
CA LEU A 91 -0.62 6.45 -2.91
C LEU A 91 -2.05 5.93 -2.85
N LEU A 92 -3.00 6.63 -3.46
CA LEU A 92 -4.41 6.27 -3.48
C LEU A 92 -4.63 4.91 -4.15
N ILE A 93 -4.12 4.75 -5.37
CA ILE A 93 -4.30 3.50 -6.13
C ILE A 93 -3.58 2.35 -5.44
N ALA A 94 -2.35 2.55 -4.99
CA ALA A 94 -1.59 1.55 -4.24
C ALA A 94 -2.34 1.08 -2.98
N THR A 95 -2.87 2.02 -2.21
CA THR A 95 -3.59 1.72 -0.97
C THR A 95 -4.88 0.96 -1.26
N ILE A 96 -5.68 1.40 -2.24
CA ILE A 96 -6.93 0.75 -2.62
C ILE A 96 -6.67 -0.66 -3.15
N THR A 97 -5.71 -0.83 -4.07
CA THR A 97 -5.36 -2.15 -4.63
C THR A 97 -4.97 -3.13 -3.52
N HIS A 98 -4.14 -2.69 -2.57
CA HIS A 98 -3.73 -3.54 -1.45
C HIS A 98 -4.92 -3.93 -0.55
N HIS A 99 -5.74 -2.96 -0.13
CA HIS A 99 -6.87 -3.23 0.78
C HIS A 99 -7.96 -4.08 0.11
N LEU A 100 -8.19 -3.87 -1.18
CA LEU A 100 -9.14 -4.67 -1.94
C LEU A 100 -8.73 -6.15 -1.94
N VAL A 101 -7.45 -6.44 -2.23
CA VAL A 101 -6.93 -7.82 -2.20
C VAL A 101 -7.00 -8.39 -0.79
N LEU A 102 -6.59 -7.62 0.21
CA LEU A 102 -6.58 -8.04 1.61
C LEU A 102 -7.97 -8.46 2.09
N PHE A 103 -8.98 -7.59 1.94
CA PHE A 103 -10.32 -7.86 2.44
C PHE A 103 -11.07 -8.89 1.59
N THR A 104 -10.77 -9.00 0.30
CA THR A 104 -11.31 -10.08 -0.54
C THR A 104 -10.81 -11.44 -0.04
N LEU A 105 -9.53 -11.55 0.29
CA LEU A 105 -8.94 -12.78 0.81
C LEU A 105 -9.37 -13.08 2.26
N GLU A 106 -9.59 -12.05 3.08
CA GLU A 106 -10.09 -12.21 4.45
C GLU A 106 -11.55 -12.71 4.48
N ALA A 107 -12.42 -12.16 3.63
CA ALA A 107 -13.84 -12.54 3.60
C ALA A 107 -14.09 -13.88 2.90
N PHE A 108 -13.30 -14.21 1.86
CA PHE A 108 -13.36 -15.44 1.05
C PHE A 108 -14.78 -15.90 0.63
N GLU A 109 -15.74 -14.98 0.58
CA GLU A 109 -17.14 -15.26 0.26
C GLU A 109 -17.74 -14.09 -0.53
N PHE A 110 -18.47 -14.40 -1.61
CA PHE A 110 -19.09 -13.39 -2.49
C PHE A 110 -20.28 -12.68 -1.85
N SER A 111 -20.90 -13.27 -0.84
CA SER A 111 -22.03 -12.68 -0.12
C SER A 111 -21.66 -11.36 0.58
N PHE A 112 -20.40 -11.22 0.97
CA PHE A 112 -19.88 -10.05 1.69
C PHE A 112 -19.21 -9.01 0.76
N ILE A 113 -19.48 -9.03 -0.54
CA ILE A 113 -18.82 -8.12 -1.50
C ILE A 113 -19.02 -6.63 -1.16
N LEU A 114 -20.20 -6.27 -0.67
CA LEU A 114 -20.51 -4.89 -0.25
C LEU A 114 -19.74 -4.51 1.01
N ASP A 115 -19.62 -5.43 1.97
CA ASP A 115 -18.83 -5.21 3.19
C ASP A 115 -17.34 -5.09 2.88
N VAL A 116 -16.83 -5.91 1.96
CA VAL A 116 -15.45 -5.81 1.47
C VAL A 116 -15.21 -4.44 0.83
N LEU A 117 -16.12 -3.97 -0.03
CA LEU A 117 -15.98 -2.65 -0.68
C LEU A 117 -16.01 -1.50 0.33
N LEU A 118 -16.93 -1.56 1.30
CA LEU A 118 -17.09 -0.53 2.33
C LEU A 118 -15.88 -0.51 3.29
N ARG A 119 -15.43 -1.67 3.76
CA ARG A 119 -14.19 -1.80 4.57
C ARG A 119 -12.98 -1.32 3.79
N THR A 120 -12.88 -1.63 2.50
CA THR A 120 -11.81 -1.15 1.62
C THR A 120 -11.80 0.37 1.59
N LEU A 121 -12.93 1.02 1.30
CA LEU A 121 -13.02 2.48 1.16
C LEU A 121 -12.71 3.23 2.47
N LEU A 122 -13.27 2.76 3.58
CA LEU A 122 -13.04 3.38 4.89
C LEU A 122 -11.60 3.18 5.37
N SER A 123 -11.08 1.96 5.27
CA SER A 123 -9.72 1.65 5.72
C SER A 123 -8.66 2.27 4.79
N SER A 124 -8.91 2.36 3.48
CA SER A 124 -7.99 3.03 2.55
C SER A 124 -7.91 4.52 2.82
N THR A 125 -9.04 5.17 3.13
CA THR A 125 -9.06 6.61 3.47
C THR A 125 -8.23 6.88 4.72
N PHE A 126 -8.41 6.07 5.76
CA PHE A 126 -7.66 6.23 7.00
C PHE A 126 -6.16 5.90 6.82
N THR A 127 -5.84 4.84 6.08
CA THR A 127 -4.44 4.50 5.77
C THR A 127 -3.77 5.55 4.91
N LEU A 128 -4.48 6.19 3.97
CA LEU A 128 -3.96 7.30 3.17
C LEU A 128 -3.63 8.51 4.04
N LEU A 129 -4.55 8.92 4.92
CA LEU A 129 -4.32 10.02 5.85
C LEU A 129 -3.09 9.75 6.72
N LEU A 130 -3.01 8.56 7.31
CA LEU A 130 -1.87 8.15 8.13
C LEU A 130 -0.56 8.13 7.33
N SER A 131 -0.60 7.63 6.10
CA SER A 131 0.56 7.58 5.20
C SER A 131 1.09 8.96 4.87
N ILE A 132 0.21 9.92 4.60
CA ILE A 132 0.57 11.31 4.34
C ILE A 132 1.22 11.91 5.59
N ILE A 133 0.62 11.73 6.77
CA ILE A 133 1.18 12.23 8.04
C ILE A 133 2.59 11.68 8.28
N ILE A 134 2.80 10.37 8.07
CA ILE A 134 4.12 9.74 8.24
C ILE A 134 5.14 10.32 7.27
N ILE A 135 4.78 10.51 6.00
CA ILE A 135 5.69 11.10 4.99
C ILE A 135 6.09 12.53 5.40
N TYR A 136 5.15 13.34 5.89
CA TYR A 136 5.45 14.70 6.37
C TYR A 136 6.27 14.71 7.65
N LEU A 137 6.03 13.78 8.57
CA LEU A 137 6.79 13.66 9.83
C LEU A 137 8.24 13.24 9.59
N VAL A 138 8.45 12.28 8.68
CA VAL A 138 9.77 11.72 8.37
C VAL A 138 10.58 12.67 7.48
N LYS A 139 9.95 13.64 6.82
CA LYS A 139 10.64 14.65 6.01
C LYS A 139 11.65 15.40 6.89
N PRO A 140 12.97 15.23 6.67
CA PRO A 140 13.96 15.91 7.49
C PRO A 140 13.80 17.42 7.30
N ASN A 141 13.70 18.15 8.40
CA ASN A 141 13.65 19.60 8.38
C ASN A 141 14.93 20.08 7.68
N LYS A 142 14.80 20.69 6.49
CA LYS A 142 15.94 21.31 5.81
C LYS A 142 16.37 22.48 6.69
N ARG A 143 17.37 22.23 7.53
CA ARG A 143 18.07 23.25 8.30
C ARG A 143 19.21 23.81 7.46
#